data_AF-A0A7S1ZT81-F1
#
_entry.id   AF-A0A7S1ZT81-F1
#
_cell.length_a   1.000
_cell.length_b   1.000
_cell.length_c   1.000
_cell.angle_alpha   90.00
_cell.angle_beta   90.00
_cell.angle_gamma   90.00
#
_symmetry.space_group_name_H-M   'P 1'
#
loop_
_entity.id
_entity.type
_entity.pdbx_description
1 polymer ?
#
loop_
_entity_poly.entity_id
_entity_poly.type
_entity_poly.pdbx_seq_one_letter_code
_entity_poly.pdbx_strand_id
1 'polypeptide(L)'
;MSSNAVVYRYARAVFLLWAFQSLVCGLVTTCRKAKNNGRNVPSRRTFLKEMILVGTAVIPATSQALDGEIKPFAPPGALVPAARCKLWVDRAFSLSSTLPSVTDEKARYNALLELDELLTNRPKLFVSERQKKRADGSLAQLTNGISGANKDQYRRNRADLSMSDRLAAMLNQADVERQWGMLKFQEGKLEESNELRAAFNFYTSQLEFTDSYVLTASKEDKKRMIRDDSLPSLTAVITSDLDLRDLYRNQFLTAIEDAKAEVSYQARQSSDSLDITDTVELMKQAHTACTEWFELIPKQDVREALDFVSKE
;
A
#
# COMPACT_ATOMS: atom_id res chain seq x y z
N MET A 1 27.09 24.15 11.58
CA MET A 1 26.22 23.73 12.69
C MET A 1 24.81 23.44 12.15
N SER A 2 24.53 22.25 11.61
CA SER A 2 23.13 21.82 11.31
C SER A 2 22.93 20.30 11.11
N SER A 3 23.90 19.43 11.41
CA SER A 3 23.73 17.97 11.25
C SER A 3 22.70 17.34 12.20
N ASN A 4 22.30 18.04 13.28
CA ASN A 4 21.33 17.48 14.22
C ASN A 4 19.89 17.54 13.69
N ALA A 5 19.55 18.50 12.83
CA ALA A 5 18.16 18.70 12.38
C ALA A 5 17.62 17.55 11.49
N VAL A 6 18.50 16.89 10.72
CA VAL A 6 18.13 15.76 9.85
C VAL A 6 17.92 14.46 10.67
N VAL A 7 18.75 14.25 11.70
CA VAL A 7 18.63 13.11 12.61
C VAL A 7 17.34 13.19 13.42
N TYR A 8 16.93 14.39 13.86
CA TYR A 8 15.65 14.58 14.57
C TYR A 8 14.42 14.35 13.68
N ARG A 9 14.49 14.56 12.36
CA ARG A 9 13.35 14.31 11.43
C ARG A 9 13.17 12.83 11.10
N TYR A 10 14.27 12.09 10.91
CA TYR A 10 14.24 10.62 10.77
C TYR A 10 13.83 9.93 12.07
N ALA A 11 14.36 10.38 13.20
CA ALA A 11 13.92 9.89 14.50
C ALA A 11 12.44 10.17 14.72
N ARG A 12 11.90 11.30 14.26
CA ARG A 12 10.48 11.63 14.37
C ARG A 12 9.58 10.80 13.46
N ALA A 13 9.99 10.51 12.21
CA ALA A 13 9.22 9.65 11.31
C ALA A 13 9.22 8.18 11.77
N VAL A 14 10.38 7.67 12.20
CA VAL A 14 10.51 6.33 12.79
C VAL A 14 9.80 6.26 14.15
N PHE A 15 9.84 7.32 14.96
CA PHE A 15 9.07 7.41 16.20
C PHE A 15 7.58 7.51 15.94
N LEU A 16 7.12 8.14 14.84
CA LEU A 16 5.70 8.17 14.47
C LEU A 16 5.23 6.81 13.96
N LEU A 17 6.03 6.09 13.16
CA LEU A 17 5.74 4.71 12.76
C LEU A 17 5.75 3.75 13.97
N TRP A 18 6.76 3.87 14.84
CA TRP A 18 6.86 3.08 16.06
C TRP A 18 5.75 3.44 17.05
N ALA A 19 5.42 4.72 17.24
CA ALA A 19 4.32 5.15 18.08
C ALA A 19 2.97 4.68 17.51
N PHE A 20 2.78 4.70 16.19
CA PHE A 20 1.58 4.15 15.54
C PHE A 20 1.47 2.64 15.79
N GLN A 21 2.55 1.89 15.60
CA GLN A 21 2.59 0.45 15.82
C GLN A 21 2.46 0.06 17.31
N SER A 22 3.05 0.85 18.21
CA SER A 22 2.89 0.73 19.66
C SER A 22 1.51 1.16 20.15
N LEU A 23 0.86 2.15 19.52
CA LEU A 23 -0.53 2.49 19.80
C LEU A 23 -1.46 1.36 19.38
N VAL A 24 -1.24 0.77 18.20
CA VAL A 24 -2.01 -0.37 17.69
C VAL A 24 -1.83 -1.60 18.60
N CYS A 25 -0.59 -1.93 18.99
CA CYS A 25 -0.31 -3.05 19.90
C CYS A 25 -0.80 -2.78 21.34
N GLY A 26 -0.66 -1.56 21.84
CA GLY A 26 -1.21 -1.11 23.12
C GLY A 26 -2.73 -1.19 23.15
N LEU A 27 -3.40 -0.79 22.06
CA LEU A 27 -4.86 -0.86 21.92
C LEU A 27 -5.36 -2.30 21.96
N VAL A 28 -4.70 -3.22 21.27
CA VAL A 28 -5.06 -4.65 21.27
C VAL A 28 -4.99 -5.22 22.70
N THR A 29 -4.03 -4.79 23.50
CA THR A 29 -3.90 -5.22 24.90
C THR A 29 -4.90 -4.53 25.84
N THR A 30 -5.22 -3.25 25.65
CA THR A 30 -6.27 -2.56 26.44
C THR A 30 -7.68 -2.99 26.07
N CYS A 31 -8.00 -3.26 24.80
CA CYS A 31 -9.30 -3.81 24.38
C CYS A 31 -9.51 -5.23 24.94
N ARG A 32 -8.43 -6.03 25.00
CA ARG A 32 -8.45 -7.35 25.64
C ARG A 32 -8.64 -7.27 27.16
N LYS A 33 -8.02 -6.28 27.83
CA LYS A 33 -8.25 -6.01 29.27
C LYS A 33 -9.64 -5.43 29.57
N ALA A 34 -10.17 -4.56 28.72
CA ALA A 34 -11.49 -3.95 28.90
C ALA A 34 -12.63 -4.98 28.73
N LYS A 35 -12.49 -5.90 27.77
CA LYS A 35 -13.42 -7.03 27.57
C LYS A 35 -13.44 -7.99 28.78
N ASN A 36 -12.28 -8.20 29.42
CA ASN A 36 -12.18 -9.02 30.64
C ASN A 36 -12.75 -8.33 31.90
N ASN A 37 -12.92 -7.01 31.87
CA ASN A 37 -13.40 -6.21 33.01
C ASN A 37 -14.85 -5.73 32.87
N GLY A 38 -15.62 -6.25 31.90
CA GLY A 38 -17.05 -5.97 31.75
C GLY A 38 -17.41 -4.51 31.43
N ARG A 39 -16.46 -3.69 30.95
CA ARG A 39 -16.76 -2.30 30.55
C ARG A 39 -17.28 -2.25 29.12
N ASN A 40 -18.22 -1.33 28.88
CA ASN A 40 -18.82 -1.12 27.57
C ASN A 40 -17.76 -0.59 26.60
N VAL A 41 -17.38 -1.41 25.61
CA VAL A 41 -16.35 -1.07 24.62
C VAL A 41 -17.05 -0.36 23.45
N PRO A 42 -16.64 0.86 23.07
CA PRO A 42 -17.19 1.51 21.88
C PRO A 42 -17.00 0.60 20.67
N SER A 43 -17.99 0.52 19.78
CA SER A 43 -17.92 -0.40 18.65
C SER A 43 -16.67 -0.10 17.81
N ARG A 44 -15.99 -1.15 17.33
CA ARG A 44 -14.84 -1.05 16.43
C ARG A 44 -15.14 -0.12 15.23
N ARG A 45 -16.42 -0.06 14.81
CA ARG A 45 -16.97 0.77 13.73
C ARG A 45 -17.00 2.27 14.06
N THR A 46 -17.28 2.66 15.30
CA THR A 46 -17.28 4.06 15.74
C THR A 46 -15.85 4.62 15.82
N PHE A 47 -14.89 3.79 16.22
CA PHE A 47 -13.48 4.17 16.34
C PHE A 47 -12.76 4.25 14.97
N LEU A 48 -13.05 3.33 14.04
CA LEU A 48 -12.52 3.38 12.67
C LEU A 48 -13.01 4.64 11.92
N LYS A 49 -14.26 5.07 12.14
CA LYS A 49 -14.79 6.31 11.56
C LYS A 49 -14.02 7.56 12.03
N GLU A 50 -13.58 7.63 13.28
CA GLU A 50 -12.76 8.76 13.75
C GLU A 50 -11.31 8.70 13.27
N MET A 51 -10.70 7.52 13.15
CA MET A 51 -9.35 7.38 12.58
C MET A 51 -9.29 7.74 11.09
N ILE A 52 -10.33 7.39 10.32
CA ILE A 52 -10.43 7.75 8.89
C ILE A 52 -10.61 9.26 8.72
N LEU A 53 -11.33 9.93 9.64
CA LEU A 53 -11.51 11.39 9.60
C LEU A 53 -10.21 12.17 9.86
N VAL A 54 -9.27 11.59 10.61
CA VAL A 54 -7.94 12.20 10.87
C VAL A 54 -6.93 11.90 9.76
N GLY A 55 -7.10 10.80 9.02
CA GLY A 55 -6.25 10.41 7.89
C GLY A 55 -6.65 10.99 6.52
N THR A 56 -7.83 11.60 6.41
CA THR A 56 -8.39 12.17 5.16
C THR A 56 -8.17 13.68 5.05
N ALA A 57 -7.00 14.17 5.48
CA ALA A 57 -6.50 15.44 4.98
C ALA A 57 -6.19 15.26 3.48
N VAL A 58 -7.22 15.46 2.67
CA VAL A 58 -7.21 15.43 1.20
C VAL A 58 -6.01 16.25 0.73
N ILE A 59 -4.99 15.56 0.22
CA ILE A 59 -4.00 16.18 -0.64
C ILE A 59 -4.73 16.37 -1.97
N PRO A 60 -5.02 17.60 -2.42
CA PRO A 60 -5.66 17.78 -3.71
C PRO A 60 -4.68 17.32 -4.80
N ALA A 61 -5.02 16.20 -5.45
CA ALA A 61 -4.35 15.71 -6.65
C ALA A 61 -4.53 16.73 -7.77
N THR A 62 -3.63 17.71 -7.82
CA THR A 62 -3.59 18.71 -8.88
C THR A 62 -2.89 18.08 -10.08
N SER A 63 -3.61 17.25 -10.85
CA SER A 63 -3.07 16.64 -12.07
C SER A 63 -3.15 17.63 -13.24
N GLN A 64 -2.13 18.48 -13.36
CA GLN A 64 -1.75 18.99 -14.67
C GLN A 64 -0.63 18.10 -15.18
N ALA A 65 -0.99 17.14 -16.03
CA ALA A 65 -0.06 16.27 -16.72
C ALA A 65 0.86 17.13 -17.60
N LEU A 66 2.10 17.32 -17.15
CA LEU A 66 3.19 17.73 -18.02
C LEU A 66 3.70 16.45 -18.69
N ASP A 67 3.46 16.34 -20.00
CA ASP A 67 4.09 15.34 -20.87
C ASP A 67 5.62 15.46 -20.68
N GLY A 68 6.20 14.53 -19.91
CA GLY A 68 7.63 14.56 -19.55
C GLY A 68 7.95 14.26 -18.08
N GLU A 69 6.97 13.95 -17.22
CA GLU A 69 7.28 13.44 -15.87
C GLU A 69 8.05 12.11 -15.95
N ILE A 70 9.31 12.15 -15.54
CA ILE A 70 10.20 10.99 -15.42
C ILE A 70 9.74 10.19 -14.20
N LYS A 71 8.67 9.40 -14.39
CA LYS A 71 8.21 8.39 -13.44
C LYS A 71 9.09 7.15 -13.54
N PRO A 72 9.25 6.37 -12.45
CA PRO A 72 9.96 5.10 -12.54
C PRO A 72 9.23 4.19 -13.53
N PHE A 73 10.00 3.47 -14.33
CA PHE A 73 9.49 2.66 -15.42
C PHE A 73 9.77 1.18 -15.15
N ALA A 74 8.89 0.32 -15.64
CA ALA A 74 9.11 -1.12 -15.67
C ALA A 74 8.57 -1.66 -17.01
N PRO A 75 9.05 -2.82 -17.50
CA PRO A 75 8.53 -3.42 -18.72
C PRO A 75 6.99 -3.55 -18.66
N PRO A 76 6.23 -3.20 -19.73
CA PRO A 76 4.77 -3.24 -19.68
C PRO A 76 4.19 -4.61 -19.28
N GLY A 77 4.88 -5.69 -19.66
CA GLY A 77 4.54 -7.06 -19.26
C GLY A 77 4.56 -7.32 -17.75
N ALA A 78 5.25 -6.48 -16.98
CA ALA A 78 5.28 -6.52 -15.51
C ALA A 78 3.95 -6.06 -14.89
N LEU A 79 3.20 -5.21 -15.58
CA LEU A 79 1.95 -4.64 -15.07
C LEU A 79 0.74 -5.58 -15.27
N VAL A 80 0.87 -6.55 -16.17
CA VAL A 80 -0.24 -7.42 -16.60
C VAL A 80 -0.96 -8.13 -15.45
N PRO A 81 -0.29 -8.72 -14.43
CA PRO A 81 -0.99 -9.33 -13.29
C PRO A 81 -1.83 -8.33 -12.49
N ALA A 82 -1.29 -7.12 -12.24
CA ALA A 82 -2.04 -6.07 -11.56
C ALA A 82 -3.18 -5.53 -12.43
N ALA A 83 -3.00 -5.46 -13.75
CA ALA A 83 -4.06 -5.05 -14.69
C ALA A 83 -5.24 -6.03 -14.69
N ARG A 84 -5.00 -7.35 -14.61
CA ARG A 84 -6.06 -8.35 -14.38
C ARG A 84 -6.82 -8.10 -13.08
N CYS A 85 -6.09 -7.80 -12.01
CA CYS A 85 -6.69 -7.44 -10.73
C CYS A 85 -7.56 -6.18 -10.86
N LYS A 86 -7.09 -5.14 -11.58
CA LYS A 86 -7.84 -3.89 -11.79
C LYS A 86 -9.16 -4.13 -12.51
N LEU A 87 -9.17 -4.87 -13.61
CA LEU A 87 -10.41 -5.19 -14.34
C LEU A 87 -11.41 -5.98 -13.49
N TRP A 88 -10.92 -6.92 -12.68
CA TRP A 88 -11.75 -7.66 -11.74
C TRP A 88 -12.38 -6.75 -10.67
N VAL A 89 -11.58 -5.86 -10.07
CA VAL A 89 -12.05 -4.89 -9.08
C VAL A 89 -13.03 -3.90 -9.70
N ASP A 90 -12.78 -3.43 -10.92
CA ASP A 90 -13.66 -2.48 -11.62
C ASP A 90 -15.02 -3.11 -11.92
N ARG A 91 -15.04 -4.39 -12.31
CA ARG A 91 -16.29 -5.15 -12.48
C ARG A 91 -17.04 -5.31 -11.15
N ALA A 92 -16.34 -5.69 -10.09
CA ALA A 92 -16.93 -5.86 -8.77
C ALA A 92 -17.48 -4.52 -8.22
N PHE A 93 -16.72 -3.43 -8.42
CA PHE A 93 -17.15 -2.08 -8.04
C PHE A 93 -18.39 -1.65 -8.82
N SER A 94 -18.40 -1.86 -10.14
CA SER A 94 -19.56 -1.57 -11.00
C SER A 94 -20.82 -2.29 -10.50
N LEU A 95 -20.74 -3.61 -10.25
CA LEU A 95 -21.85 -4.38 -9.67
C LEU A 95 -22.29 -3.79 -8.31
N SER A 96 -21.35 -3.58 -7.38
CA SER A 96 -21.67 -3.03 -6.05
C SER A 96 -22.35 -1.66 -6.12
N SER A 97 -21.93 -0.80 -7.05
CA SER A 97 -22.44 0.56 -7.20
C SER A 97 -23.88 0.62 -7.71
N THR A 98 -24.34 -0.45 -8.36
CA THR A 98 -25.72 -0.55 -8.85
C THR A 98 -26.70 -1.06 -7.78
N LEU A 99 -26.22 -1.77 -6.75
CA LEU A 99 -27.05 -2.36 -5.70
C LEU A 99 -28.02 -1.37 -5.01
N PRO A 100 -27.62 -0.13 -4.66
CA PRO A 100 -28.53 0.83 -4.04
C PRO A 100 -29.68 1.29 -4.95
N SER A 101 -29.50 1.17 -6.27
CA SER A 101 -30.48 1.60 -7.27
C SER A 101 -31.51 0.51 -7.59
N VAL A 102 -31.28 -0.74 -7.16
CA VAL A 102 -32.20 -1.85 -7.42
C VAL A 102 -33.34 -1.83 -6.41
N THR A 103 -34.55 -1.54 -6.90
CA THR A 103 -35.76 -1.43 -6.07
C THR A 103 -36.36 -2.80 -5.71
N ASP A 104 -36.21 -3.80 -6.58
CA ASP A 104 -36.68 -5.16 -6.31
C ASP A 104 -35.71 -5.90 -5.39
N GLU A 105 -36.20 -6.33 -4.22
CA GLU A 105 -35.39 -6.99 -3.19
C GLU A 105 -34.79 -8.30 -3.68
N LYS A 106 -35.53 -9.06 -4.50
CA LYS A 106 -35.07 -10.32 -5.06
C LYS A 106 -33.98 -10.08 -6.10
N ALA A 107 -34.15 -9.11 -7.00
CA ALA A 107 -33.11 -8.71 -7.95
C ALA A 107 -31.85 -8.20 -7.22
N ARG A 108 -32.00 -7.42 -6.15
CA ARG A 108 -30.88 -6.91 -5.34
C ARG A 108 -30.12 -8.05 -4.67
N TYR A 109 -30.83 -9.03 -4.10
CA TYR A 109 -30.22 -10.21 -3.53
C TYR A 109 -29.47 -11.04 -4.59
N ASN A 110 -30.05 -11.24 -5.78
CA ASN A 110 -29.37 -11.95 -6.87
C ASN A 110 -28.10 -11.23 -7.33
N ALA A 111 -28.12 -9.89 -7.43
CA ALA A 111 -26.94 -9.10 -7.76
C ALA A 111 -25.85 -9.18 -6.67
N LEU A 112 -26.26 -9.26 -5.39
CA LEU A 112 -25.33 -9.50 -4.29
C LEU A 112 -24.69 -10.90 -4.37
N LEU A 113 -25.46 -11.94 -4.75
CA LEU A 113 -24.93 -13.28 -4.98
C LEU A 113 -23.94 -13.31 -6.16
N GLU A 114 -24.22 -12.58 -7.25
CA GLU A 114 -23.28 -12.43 -8.36
C GLU A 114 -21.98 -11.75 -7.89
N LEU A 115 -22.08 -10.73 -7.03
CA LEU A 115 -20.92 -10.07 -6.44
C LEU A 115 -20.13 -11.03 -5.52
N ASP A 116 -20.80 -11.84 -4.70
CA ASP A 116 -20.16 -12.85 -3.84
C ASP A 116 -19.40 -13.89 -4.68
N GLU A 117 -20.04 -14.37 -5.75
CA GLU A 117 -19.42 -15.30 -6.69
C GLU A 117 -18.18 -14.67 -7.34
N LEU A 118 -18.28 -13.43 -7.81
CA LEU A 118 -17.17 -12.70 -8.42
C LEU A 118 -16.00 -12.47 -7.44
N LEU A 119 -16.29 -12.13 -6.18
CA LEU A 119 -15.26 -11.91 -5.16
C LEU A 119 -14.65 -13.22 -4.63
N THR A 120 -15.42 -14.30 -4.67
CA THR A 120 -14.95 -15.63 -4.28
C THR A 120 -14.10 -16.28 -5.37
N ASN A 121 -14.56 -16.20 -6.62
CA ASN A 121 -13.91 -16.77 -7.81
C ASN A 121 -12.98 -15.75 -8.46
N ARG A 122 -11.86 -15.50 -7.80
CA ARG A 122 -10.82 -14.59 -8.31
C ARG A 122 -10.21 -15.12 -9.62
N PRO A 123 -9.93 -14.25 -10.60
CA PRO A 123 -9.20 -14.64 -11.79
C PRO A 123 -7.77 -15.04 -11.42
N LYS A 124 -7.18 -15.95 -12.19
CA LYS A 124 -5.74 -16.24 -12.10
C LYS A 124 -4.97 -15.02 -12.56
N LEU A 125 -4.18 -14.43 -11.67
CA LEU A 125 -3.44 -13.20 -11.96
C LEU A 125 -2.14 -13.51 -12.70
N PHE A 126 -1.56 -14.69 -12.44
CA PHE A 126 -0.36 -15.17 -13.11
C PHE A 126 -0.70 -16.30 -14.10
N VAL A 127 -0.56 -16.01 -15.39
CA VAL A 127 -0.82 -16.97 -16.47
C VAL A 127 0.34 -17.94 -16.67
N SER A 128 1.58 -17.52 -16.33
CA SER A 128 2.76 -18.37 -16.47
C SER A 128 3.53 -18.56 -15.17
N GLU A 129 3.99 -19.79 -14.96
CA GLU A 129 4.84 -20.15 -13.82
C GLU A 129 6.21 -19.44 -13.84
N ARG A 130 6.64 -19.00 -15.04
CA ARG A 130 7.82 -18.14 -15.21
C ARG A 130 7.62 -16.74 -14.64
N GLN A 131 6.43 -16.15 -14.78
CA GLN A 131 6.12 -14.86 -14.15
C GLN A 131 6.11 -14.99 -12.63
N LYS A 132 5.51 -16.07 -12.11
CA LYS A 132 5.50 -16.37 -10.68
C LYS A 132 6.91 -16.47 -10.09
N LYS A 133 7.79 -17.27 -10.71
CA LYS A 133 9.20 -17.41 -10.28
C LYS A 133 10.02 -16.12 -10.32
N ARG A 134 9.69 -15.19 -11.23
CA ARG A 134 10.35 -13.87 -11.29
C ARG A 134 9.86 -12.93 -10.19
N ALA A 135 8.59 -13.02 -9.81
CA ALA A 135 8.05 -12.27 -8.67
C ALA A 135 8.77 -12.63 -7.37
N ASP A 136 9.04 -13.93 -7.16
CA ASP A 136 9.67 -14.46 -5.94
C ASP A 136 11.11 -13.94 -5.69
N GLY A 137 11.80 -13.43 -6.71
CA GLY A 137 13.21 -13.00 -6.62
C GLY A 137 13.44 -11.48 -6.51
N SER A 138 12.41 -10.68 -6.71
CA SER A 138 12.59 -9.31 -7.22
C SER A 138 12.61 -8.22 -6.12
N LEU A 139 11.88 -8.39 -5.01
CA LEU A 139 11.93 -7.44 -3.88
C LEU A 139 13.30 -7.41 -3.19
N ALA A 140 14.02 -8.53 -3.23
CA ALA A 140 15.38 -8.62 -2.71
C ALA A 140 16.36 -7.72 -3.50
N GLN A 141 16.18 -7.55 -4.82
CA GLN A 141 17.11 -6.78 -5.65
C GLN A 141 17.01 -5.27 -5.42
N LEU A 142 15.80 -4.70 -5.40
CA LEU A 142 15.59 -3.26 -5.14
C LEU A 142 16.08 -2.84 -3.75
N THR A 143 15.80 -3.67 -2.74
CA THR A 143 16.25 -3.38 -1.38
C THR A 143 17.75 -3.63 -1.18
N ASN A 144 18.40 -4.48 -1.99
CA ASN A 144 19.85 -4.70 -1.91
C ASN A 144 20.66 -3.52 -2.45
N GLY A 145 20.20 -2.85 -3.52
CA GLY A 145 20.83 -1.62 -4.02
C GLY A 145 20.77 -0.47 -3.00
N ILE A 146 19.59 -0.26 -2.40
CA ILE A 146 19.37 0.74 -1.35
C ILE A 146 20.10 0.35 -0.04
N SER A 147 20.15 -0.94 0.31
CA SER A 147 20.91 -1.45 1.46
C SER A 147 22.41 -1.26 1.28
N GLY A 148 22.96 -1.41 0.08
CA GLY A 148 24.36 -1.13 -0.23
C GLY A 148 24.71 0.35 0.00
N ALA A 149 23.92 1.25 -0.60
CA ALA A 149 24.09 2.69 -0.44
C ALA A 149 23.95 3.14 1.04
N ASN A 150 22.97 2.60 1.76
CA ASN A 150 22.80 2.85 3.20
C ASN A 150 23.95 2.27 4.02
N LYS A 151 24.42 1.05 3.72
CA LYS A 151 25.58 0.44 4.41
C LYS A 151 26.82 1.30 4.27
N ASP A 152 27.06 1.86 3.09
CA ASP A 152 28.20 2.76 2.85
C ASP A 152 28.04 4.10 3.56
N GLN A 153 26.81 4.61 3.67
CA GLN A 153 26.52 5.80 4.48
C GLN A 153 26.75 5.53 5.98
N TYR A 154 26.28 4.40 6.51
CA TYR A 154 26.53 4.00 7.90
C TYR A 154 28.01 3.73 8.18
N ARG A 155 28.77 3.20 7.20
CA ARG A 155 30.22 3.05 7.31
C ARG A 155 30.91 4.42 7.40
N ARG A 156 30.52 5.36 6.54
CA ARG A 156 31.02 6.74 6.59
C ARG A 156 30.71 7.43 7.93
N ASN A 157 29.48 7.32 8.42
CA ASN A 157 29.06 7.90 9.70
C ASN A 157 29.79 7.28 10.92
N ARG A 158 30.38 6.09 10.77
CA ARG A 158 31.17 5.42 11.83
C ARG A 158 32.66 5.75 11.79
N ALA A 159 33.15 6.33 10.69
CA ALA A 159 34.56 6.65 10.52
C ALA A 159 35.06 7.62 11.60
N ASP A 160 34.20 8.57 12.00
CA ASP A 160 34.54 9.65 12.94
C ASP A 160 34.15 9.37 14.40
N LEU A 161 33.62 8.18 14.71
CA LEU A 161 33.19 7.80 16.07
C LEU A 161 34.34 7.21 16.90
N SER A 162 34.26 7.41 18.22
CA SER A 162 35.14 6.75 19.19
C SER A 162 34.97 5.21 19.13
N MET A 163 35.96 4.45 19.60
CA MET A 163 35.92 2.98 19.53
C MET A 163 34.72 2.37 20.27
N SER A 164 34.34 2.94 21.43
CA SER A 164 33.16 2.51 22.18
C SER A 164 31.86 2.84 21.45
N ASP A 165 31.75 4.04 20.88
CA ASP A 165 30.55 4.47 20.14
C ASP A 165 30.40 3.71 18.81
N ARG A 166 31.53 3.36 18.18
CA ARG A 166 31.56 2.52 16.97
C ARG A 166 31.05 1.11 17.27
N LEU A 167 31.41 0.52 18.41
CA LEU A 167 30.90 -0.79 18.84
C LEU A 167 29.41 -0.75 19.15
N ALA A 168 28.94 0.26 19.89
CA ALA A 168 27.52 0.46 20.16
C ALA A 168 26.71 0.68 18.87
N ALA A 169 27.22 1.50 17.95
CA ALA A 169 26.61 1.72 16.64
C ALA A 169 26.58 0.43 15.78
N MET A 170 27.61 -0.41 15.86
CA MET A 170 27.62 -1.72 15.18
C MET A 170 26.56 -2.67 15.76
N LEU A 171 26.41 -2.73 17.08
CA LEU A 171 25.41 -3.58 17.72
C LEU A 171 23.98 -3.14 17.35
N ASN A 172 23.72 -1.83 17.40
CA ASN A 172 22.42 -1.29 16.98
C ASN A 172 22.14 -1.59 15.51
N GLN A 173 23.14 -1.49 14.63
CA GLN A 173 22.96 -1.83 13.22
C GLN A 173 22.68 -3.33 13.03
N ALA A 174 23.38 -4.21 13.73
CA ALA A 174 23.16 -5.65 13.63
C ALA A 174 21.74 -6.03 14.06
N ASP A 175 21.19 -5.37 15.09
CA ASP A 175 19.80 -5.58 15.50
C ASP A 175 18.82 -5.08 14.45
N VAL A 176 19.05 -3.88 13.87
CA VAL A 176 18.23 -3.35 12.77
C VAL A 176 18.26 -4.29 11.56
N GLU A 177 19.42 -4.81 11.17
CA GLU A 177 19.54 -5.75 10.05
C GLU A 177 18.79 -7.07 10.32
N ARG A 178 18.82 -7.56 11.57
CA ARG A 178 18.06 -8.76 11.97
C ARG A 178 16.55 -8.50 11.93
N GLN A 179 16.08 -7.39 12.47
CA GLN A 179 14.67 -6.99 12.43
C GLN A 179 14.21 -6.83 10.98
N TRP A 180 15.02 -6.20 10.13
CA TRP A 180 14.76 -6.08 8.71
C TRP A 180 14.66 -7.46 8.03
N GLY A 181 15.59 -8.36 8.31
CA GLY A 181 15.56 -9.73 7.79
C GLY A 181 14.29 -10.48 8.19
N MET A 182 13.83 -10.30 9.44
CA MET A 182 12.58 -10.87 9.91
C MET A 182 11.36 -10.29 9.17
N LEU A 183 11.32 -8.97 8.96
CA LEU A 183 10.25 -8.30 8.22
C LEU A 183 10.19 -8.77 6.77
N LYS A 184 11.33 -8.83 6.08
CA LYS A 184 11.42 -9.39 4.71
C LYS A 184 10.90 -10.81 4.63
N PHE A 185 11.24 -11.65 5.61
CA PHE A 185 10.76 -13.03 5.66
C PHE A 185 9.24 -13.12 5.89
N GLN A 186 8.71 -12.28 6.78
CA GLN A 186 7.27 -12.20 7.02
C GLN A 186 6.53 -11.69 5.77
N GLU A 187 7.08 -10.68 5.11
CA GLU A 187 6.55 -10.15 3.86
C GLU A 187 6.53 -11.21 2.76
N GLY A 188 7.63 -11.94 2.56
CA GLY A 188 7.69 -13.04 1.59
C GLY A 188 6.63 -14.12 1.85
N LYS A 189 6.36 -14.47 3.12
CA LYS A 189 5.26 -15.39 3.46
C LYS A 189 3.88 -14.83 3.15
N LEU A 190 3.70 -13.52 3.35
CA LEU A 190 2.45 -12.82 3.04
C LEU A 190 2.24 -12.64 1.54
N GLU A 191 3.32 -12.60 0.74
CA GLU A 191 3.27 -12.63 -0.72
C GLU A 191 2.89 -14.03 -1.23
N GLU A 192 3.53 -15.08 -0.70
CA GLU A 192 3.26 -16.47 -1.08
C GLU A 192 1.79 -16.86 -0.83
N SER A 193 1.20 -16.33 0.25
CA SER A 193 -0.19 -16.61 0.63
C SER A 193 -1.23 -15.75 -0.08
N ASN A 194 -0.85 -14.60 -0.67
CA ASN A 194 -1.80 -13.68 -1.30
C ASN A 194 -1.37 -13.28 -2.71
N GLU A 195 -2.01 -13.91 -3.70
CA GLU A 195 -1.77 -13.65 -5.13
C GLU A 195 -1.99 -12.19 -5.53
N LEU A 196 -2.94 -11.49 -4.89
CA LEU A 196 -3.18 -10.06 -5.15
C LEU A 196 -1.95 -9.23 -4.75
N ARG A 197 -1.38 -9.51 -3.57
CA ARG A 197 -0.15 -8.86 -3.11
C ARG A 197 1.00 -9.13 -4.09
N ALA A 198 1.17 -10.39 -4.49
CA ALA A 198 2.19 -10.78 -5.45
C ALA A 198 2.02 -10.04 -6.80
N ALA A 199 0.79 -9.83 -7.27
CA ALA A 199 0.51 -9.14 -8.54
C ALA A 199 0.99 -7.68 -8.54
N PHE A 200 0.73 -6.92 -7.47
CA PHE A 200 1.24 -5.56 -7.34
C PHE A 200 2.76 -5.54 -7.15
N ASN A 201 3.29 -6.47 -6.35
CA ASN A 201 4.73 -6.54 -6.04
C ASN A 201 5.56 -6.96 -7.25
N PHE A 202 4.97 -7.73 -8.17
CA PHE A 202 5.63 -8.09 -9.42
C PHE A 202 5.99 -6.86 -10.25
N TYR A 203 5.12 -5.84 -10.30
CA TYR A 203 5.42 -4.58 -10.97
C TYR A 203 6.39 -3.72 -10.17
N THR A 204 6.13 -3.47 -8.88
CA THR A 204 6.99 -2.59 -8.07
C THR A 204 8.43 -3.08 -7.99
N SER A 205 8.60 -4.40 -8.01
CA SER A 205 9.91 -5.01 -7.93
C SER A 205 10.75 -4.89 -9.23
N GLN A 206 10.11 -4.57 -10.35
CA GLN A 206 10.75 -4.37 -11.65
C GLN A 206 10.94 -2.88 -11.99
N LEU A 207 10.69 -1.98 -11.04
CA LEU A 207 10.88 -0.55 -11.25
C LEU A 207 12.36 -0.22 -11.39
N GLU A 208 12.67 0.45 -12.48
CA GLU A 208 13.95 1.09 -12.72
C GLU A 208 13.84 2.59 -12.43
N PHE A 209 14.75 3.08 -11.59
CA PHE A 209 14.83 4.49 -11.21
C PHE A 209 15.96 5.15 -12.01
N THR A 210 15.63 6.22 -12.72
CA THR A 210 16.61 7.06 -13.44
C THR A 210 17.34 8.01 -12.48
N ASP A 211 18.46 8.57 -12.94
CA ASP A 211 19.29 9.52 -12.15
C ASP A 211 18.59 10.86 -11.83
N SER A 212 17.48 11.15 -12.50
CA SER A 212 16.63 12.31 -12.24
C SER A 212 15.24 11.88 -11.80
N TYR A 213 14.70 12.51 -10.76
CA TYR A 213 13.35 12.24 -10.26
C TYR A 213 12.56 13.53 -10.07
N VAL A 214 11.30 13.53 -10.51
CA VAL A 214 10.39 14.66 -10.28
C VAL A 214 9.75 14.51 -8.91
N LEU A 215 10.09 15.42 -7.99
CA LEU A 215 9.43 15.46 -6.69
C LEU A 215 7.92 15.64 -6.87
N THR A 216 7.10 14.73 -6.36
CA THR A 216 5.62 14.74 -6.45
C THR A 216 4.94 15.77 -5.53
N ALA A 217 5.71 16.68 -4.92
CA ALA A 217 5.18 17.73 -4.04
C ALA A 217 4.52 18.89 -4.80
N SER A 218 3.63 19.61 -4.11
CA SER A 218 2.98 20.83 -4.61
C SER A 218 4.01 21.90 -5.00
N LYS A 219 3.62 22.85 -5.87
CA LYS A 219 4.51 23.94 -6.31
C LYS A 219 4.93 24.82 -5.12
N GLU A 220 4.03 25.00 -4.17
CA GLU A 220 4.21 25.76 -2.94
C GLU A 220 5.24 25.09 -2.02
N ASP A 221 5.13 23.77 -1.84
CA ASP A 221 6.08 23.00 -1.02
C ASP A 221 7.46 22.97 -1.66
N LYS A 222 7.55 22.77 -2.99
CA LYS A 222 8.80 22.88 -3.75
C LYS A 222 9.47 24.23 -3.52
N LYS A 223 8.70 25.32 -3.65
CA LYS A 223 9.20 26.69 -3.44
C LYS A 223 9.69 26.92 -2.01
N ARG A 224 9.01 26.35 -1.00
CA ARG A 224 9.44 26.41 0.40
C ARG A 224 10.74 25.64 0.61
N MET A 225 10.85 24.41 0.10
CA MET A 225 12.05 23.59 0.23
C MET A 225 13.29 24.20 -0.45
N ILE A 226 13.09 24.88 -1.58
CA ILE A 226 14.17 25.62 -2.26
C ILE A 226 14.65 26.81 -1.41
N ARG A 227 13.72 27.53 -0.75
CA ARG A 227 14.09 28.66 0.13
C ARG A 227 14.84 28.21 1.38
N ASP A 228 14.47 27.05 1.91
CA ASP A 228 15.05 26.48 3.13
C ASP A 228 16.31 25.65 2.86
N ASP A 229 16.80 25.61 1.61
CA ASP A 229 17.91 24.77 1.12
C ASP A 229 17.81 23.30 1.57
N SER A 230 16.57 22.80 1.62
CA SER A 230 16.23 21.49 2.19
C SER A 230 15.66 20.56 1.12
N LEU A 231 16.32 20.49 -0.05
CA LEU A 231 15.91 19.58 -1.11
C LEU A 231 16.09 18.12 -0.67
N PRO A 232 15.13 17.24 -0.94
CA PRO A 232 15.22 15.85 -0.55
C PRO A 232 16.29 15.15 -1.41
N SER A 233 17.01 14.20 -0.82
CA SER A 233 17.91 13.35 -1.59
C SER A 233 17.11 12.45 -2.54
N LEU A 234 17.72 12.03 -3.65
CA LEU A 234 17.10 11.09 -4.59
C LEU A 234 16.59 9.83 -3.87
N THR A 235 17.38 9.28 -2.94
CA THR A 235 16.98 8.14 -2.11
C THR A 235 15.73 8.42 -1.30
N ALA A 236 15.61 9.60 -0.68
CA ALA A 236 14.43 9.96 0.10
C ALA A 236 13.16 10.03 -0.78
N VAL A 237 13.30 10.50 -2.02
CA VAL A 237 12.17 10.56 -2.96
C VAL A 237 11.77 9.16 -3.44
N ILE A 238 12.74 8.32 -3.78
CA ILE A 238 12.50 6.92 -4.17
C ILE A 238 11.81 6.15 -3.04
N THR A 239 12.31 6.28 -1.81
CA THR A 239 11.69 5.64 -0.64
C THR A 239 10.26 6.12 -0.45
N SER A 240 10.00 7.43 -0.58
CA SER A 240 8.65 7.96 -0.46
C SER A 240 7.69 7.44 -1.53
N ASP A 241 8.13 7.23 -2.78
CA ASP A 241 7.30 6.65 -3.85
C ASP A 241 6.96 5.18 -3.56
N LEU A 242 7.96 4.40 -3.15
CA LEU A 242 7.77 2.99 -2.78
C LEU A 242 6.83 2.85 -1.57
N ASP A 243 6.98 3.70 -0.56
CA ASP A 243 6.13 3.72 0.64
C ASP A 243 4.66 4.03 0.26
N LEU A 244 4.42 4.93 -0.68
CA LEU A 244 3.08 5.24 -1.18
C LEU A 244 2.46 4.06 -1.93
N ARG A 245 3.23 3.37 -2.77
CA ARG A 245 2.76 2.15 -3.46
C ARG A 245 2.38 1.07 -2.45
N ASP A 246 3.20 0.87 -1.43
CA ASP A 246 2.94 -0.10 -0.36
C ASP A 246 1.70 0.26 0.46
N LEU A 247 1.52 1.55 0.76
CA LEU A 247 0.35 2.07 1.46
C LEU A 247 -0.93 1.76 0.69
N TYR A 248 -1.03 2.17 -0.58
CA TYR A 248 -2.24 1.97 -1.38
C TYR A 248 -2.50 0.48 -1.65
N ARG A 249 -1.46 -0.33 -1.90
CA ARG A 249 -1.59 -1.78 -2.01
C ARG A 249 -2.19 -2.38 -0.75
N ASN A 250 -1.67 -2.02 0.43
CA ASN A 250 -2.15 -2.56 1.70
C ASN A 250 -3.59 -2.12 2.00
N GLN A 251 -3.92 -0.85 1.74
CA GLN A 251 -5.29 -0.34 1.84
C GLN A 251 -6.25 -1.12 0.93
N PHE A 252 -5.86 -1.34 -0.32
CA PHE A 252 -6.64 -2.15 -1.26
C PHE A 252 -6.86 -3.58 -0.74
N LEU A 253 -5.79 -4.27 -0.32
CA LEU A 253 -5.86 -5.65 0.17
C LEU A 253 -6.77 -5.80 1.39
N THR A 254 -6.68 -4.88 2.35
CA THR A 254 -7.57 -4.89 3.52
C THR A 254 -9.01 -4.60 3.11
N ALA A 255 -9.25 -3.56 2.30
CA ALA A 255 -10.60 -3.19 1.90
C ALA A 255 -11.29 -4.27 1.06
N ILE A 256 -10.57 -4.97 0.17
CA ILE A 256 -11.15 -6.04 -0.65
C ILE A 256 -11.42 -7.32 0.16
N GLU A 257 -10.58 -7.64 1.16
CA GLU A 257 -10.82 -8.76 2.08
C GLU A 257 -12.02 -8.47 3.00
N ASP A 258 -12.13 -7.25 3.51
CA ASP A 258 -13.28 -6.80 4.30
C ASP A 258 -14.57 -6.78 3.45
N ALA A 259 -14.50 -6.27 2.21
CA ALA A 259 -15.64 -6.27 1.29
C ALA A 259 -16.11 -7.69 0.97
N LYS A 260 -15.18 -8.61 0.71
CA LYS A 260 -15.52 -10.02 0.49
C LYS A 260 -16.19 -10.63 1.72
N ALA A 261 -15.64 -10.41 2.91
CA ALA A 261 -16.23 -10.93 4.13
C ALA A 261 -17.65 -10.40 4.37
N GLU A 262 -17.87 -9.10 4.13
CA GLU A 262 -19.18 -8.46 4.25
C GLU A 262 -20.17 -9.01 3.22
N VAL A 263 -19.78 -9.10 1.94
CA VAL A 263 -20.62 -9.65 0.88
C VAL A 263 -21.03 -11.09 1.18
N SER A 264 -20.06 -11.94 1.56
CA SER A 264 -20.35 -13.32 1.94
C SER A 264 -21.22 -13.43 3.21
N TYR A 265 -21.15 -12.46 4.12
CA TYR A 265 -22.03 -12.39 5.28
C TYR A 265 -23.45 -12.05 4.86
N GLN A 266 -23.64 -11.00 4.06
CA GLN A 266 -24.94 -10.56 3.55
C GLN A 266 -25.58 -11.62 2.64
N ALA A 267 -24.78 -12.33 1.84
CA ALA A 267 -25.24 -13.43 0.98
C ALA A 267 -25.79 -14.64 1.76
N ARG A 268 -25.46 -14.77 3.05
CA ARG A 268 -26.01 -15.82 3.94
C ARG A 268 -27.25 -15.37 4.70
N GLN A 269 -27.58 -14.08 4.66
CA GLN A 269 -28.78 -13.54 5.28
C GLN A 269 -30.01 -13.80 4.40
N SER A 270 -31.19 -13.62 4.98
CA SER A 270 -32.45 -13.64 4.22
C SER A 270 -32.59 -12.35 3.40
N SER A 271 -33.35 -12.41 2.30
CA SER A 271 -33.60 -11.27 1.39
C SER A 271 -34.12 -10.02 2.09
N ASP A 272 -34.89 -10.22 3.15
CA ASP A 272 -35.70 -9.18 3.79
C ASP A 272 -34.87 -8.28 4.74
N SER A 273 -33.61 -8.64 5.03
CA SER A 273 -32.74 -7.92 5.98
C SER A 273 -31.39 -7.51 5.39
N LEU A 274 -31.30 -7.33 4.08
CA LEU A 274 -30.04 -7.00 3.40
C LEU A 274 -29.62 -5.55 3.67
N ASP A 275 -28.49 -5.37 4.35
CA ASP A 275 -27.81 -4.08 4.46
C ASP A 275 -26.62 -4.04 3.50
N ILE A 276 -26.78 -3.32 2.40
CA ILE A 276 -25.74 -3.18 1.36
C ILE A 276 -24.81 -1.99 1.60
N THR A 277 -25.06 -1.17 2.63
CA THR A 277 -24.37 0.10 2.84
C THR A 277 -22.86 -0.11 3.04
N ASP A 278 -22.50 -1.05 3.92
CA ASP A 278 -21.10 -1.38 4.22
C ASP A 278 -20.43 -2.05 3.01
N THR A 279 -21.14 -2.91 2.28
CA THR A 279 -20.62 -3.52 1.04
C THR A 279 -20.22 -2.45 0.03
N VAL A 280 -21.08 -1.47 -0.22
CA VAL A 280 -20.81 -0.38 -1.19
C VAL A 280 -19.67 0.50 -0.71
N GLU A 281 -19.62 0.82 0.58
CA GLU A 281 -18.54 1.65 1.14
C GLU A 281 -17.18 0.94 1.05
N LEU A 282 -17.10 -0.33 1.44
CA LEU A 282 -15.86 -1.13 1.38
C LEU A 282 -15.39 -1.34 -0.06
N MET A 283 -16.31 -1.64 -0.99
CA MET A 283 -15.96 -1.76 -2.41
C MET A 283 -15.47 -0.44 -3.01
N LYS A 284 -16.06 0.70 -2.60
CA LYS A 284 -15.57 2.02 -3.00
C LYS A 284 -14.17 2.29 -2.47
N GLN A 285 -13.89 1.96 -1.20
CA GLN A 285 -12.55 2.10 -0.61
C GLN A 285 -11.52 1.25 -1.36
N ALA A 286 -11.85 -0.01 -1.64
CA ALA A 286 -10.99 -0.91 -2.42
C ALA A 286 -10.73 -0.35 -3.83
N HIS A 287 -11.77 0.07 -4.54
CA HIS A 287 -11.65 0.65 -5.88
C HIS A 287 -10.79 1.93 -5.90
N THR A 288 -11.01 2.83 -4.94
CA THR A 288 -10.20 4.07 -4.81
C THR A 288 -8.74 3.74 -4.56
N ALA A 289 -8.42 2.91 -3.55
CA ALA A 289 -7.03 2.54 -3.25
C ALA A 289 -6.34 1.85 -4.44
N CYS A 290 -7.05 0.98 -5.16
CA CYS A 290 -6.54 0.37 -6.38
C CYS A 290 -6.26 1.42 -7.46
N THR A 291 -7.19 2.36 -7.69
CA THR A 291 -7.03 3.44 -8.68
C THR A 291 -5.84 4.33 -8.36
N GLU A 292 -5.71 4.78 -7.11
CA GLU A 292 -4.58 5.58 -6.62
C GLU A 292 -3.24 4.88 -6.84
N TRP A 293 -3.17 3.56 -6.61
CA TRP A 293 -1.97 2.78 -6.91
C TRP A 293 -1.59 2.83 -8.40
N PHE A 294 -2.58 2.78 -9.30
CA PHE A 294 -2.37 2.89 -10.74
C PHE A 294 -2.03 4.33 -11.20
N GLU A 295 -2.43 5.36 -10.46
CA GLU A 295 -2.06 6.76 -10.77
C GLU A 295 -0.54 7.03 -10.59
N LEU A 296 0.12 6.21 -9.77
CA LEU A 296 1.58 6.21 -9.60
C LEU A 296 2.32 5.65 -10.84
N ILE A 297 1.60 5.18 -11.85
CA ILE A 297 2.15 4.57 -13.07
C ILE A 297 1.87 5.51 -14.27
N PRO A 298 2.75 5.58 -15.28
CA PRO A 298 2.43 6.28 -16.53
C PRO A 298 1.13 5.78 -17.16
N LYS A 299 0.23 6.71 -17.52
CA LYS A 299 -1.09 6.38 -18.08
C LYS A 299 -1.01 5.54 -19.37
N GLN A 300 0.06 5.71 -20.14
CA GLN A 300 0.30 4.95 -21.36
C GLN A 300 0.51 3.46 -21.03
N ASP A 301 1.41 3.15 -20.09
CA ASP A 301 1.69 1.77 -19.66
C ASP A 301 0.43 1.09 -19.08
N VAL A 302 -0.35 1.83 -18.29
CA VAL A 302 -1.63 1.35 -17.74
C VAL A 302 -2.60 0.99 -18.86
N ARG A 303 -2.75 1.88 -19.86
CA ARG A 303 -3.63 1.65 -21.01
C ARG A 303 -3.19 0.42 -21.80
N GLU A 304 -1.90 0.31 -22.12
CA GLU A 304 -1.35 -0.82 -22.87
C GLU A 304 -1.56 -2.16 -22.14
N ALA A 305 -1.35 -2.18 -20.82
CA ALA A 305 -1.57 -3.39 -20.02
C ALA A 305 -3.05 -3.79 -19.95
N LEU A 306 -3.97 -2.82 -19.79
CA LEU A 306 -5.41 -3.08 -19.78
C LEU A 306 -5.92 -3.52 -21.17
N ASP A 307 -5.42 -2.91 -22.24
CA ASP A 307 -5.73 -3.29 -23.62
C ASP A 307 -5.19 -4.68 -23.97
N PHE A 308 -4.06 -5.08 -23.38
CA PHE A 308 -3.53 -6.43 -23.51
C PHE A 308 -4.43 -7.45 -22.81
N VAL A 309 -4.78 -7.21 -21.54
CA VAL A 309 -5.60 -8.14 -20.75
C VAL A 309 -7.03 -8.26 -21.29
N SER A 310 -7.62 -7.18 -21.81
CA SER A 310 -8.98 -7.22 -22.37
C SER A 310 -9.10 -8.04 -23.66
N LYS A 311 -7.98 -8.40 -24.29
CA LYS A 311 -7.92 -9.24 -25.50
C LYS A 311 -7.62 -10.71 -25.22
N GLU A 312 -7.26 -11.07 -23.99
CA GLU A 312 -7.05 -12.46 -23.55
C GLU A 312 -8.38 -13.22 -23.45
#